data_AF-A0A1Y3WZY0-F1
#
_entry.id   AF-A0A1Y3WZY0-F1
#
_cell.length_a   1.000
_cell.length_b   1.000
_cell.length_c   1.000
_cell.angle_alpha   90.00
_cell.angle_beta   90.00
_cell.angle_gamma   90.00
#
_symmetry.space_group_name_H-M   'P 1'
#
loop_
_entity.id
_entity.type
_entity.pdbx_description
1 polymer ?
#
loop_
_entity_poly.entity_id
_entity_poly.type
_entity_poly.pdbx_seq_one_letter_code
_entity_poly.pdbx_strand_id
1 'polypeptide(L)' 'MMLGELGKYCIDISKLVFGGVVLAGIMKLDVNRALLFGLGTVVVLLTVSAGLICILLANSNNEK' A
#
# COMPACT_ATOMS: atom_id res chain seq x y z
N MET A 1 1.71 -5.49 -20.53
CA MET A 1 1.63 -4.01 -20.42
C MET A 1 0.77 -3.55 -19.24
N MET A 2 -0.52 -3.92 -19.15
CA MET A 2 -1.43 -3.38 -18.11
C MET A 2 -1.08 -3.74 -16.66
N LEU A 3 -0.47 -4.91 -16.43
CA LEU A 3 -0.18 -5.41 -15.09
C LEU A 3 0.96 -4.62 -14.39
N GLY A 4 1.92 -4.10 -15.16
CA GLY A 4 3.00 -3.26 -14.62
C GLY A 4 2.52 -1.87 -14.20
N GLU A 5 1.58 -1.28 -14.95
CA GLU A 5 0.92 -0.03 -14.56
C GLU A 5 0.04 -0.23 -13.33
N LEU A 6 -0.74 -1.31 -13.27
CA LEU A 6 -1.51 -1.71 -12.08
C LEU A 6 -0.63 -1.85 -10.83
N GLY A 7 0.54 -2.47 -10.96
CA GLY A 7 1.50 -2.58 -9.87
C GLY A 7 2.04 -1.23 -9.39
N LYS A 8 2.32 -0.29 -10.30
CA LYS A 8 2.68 1.10 -9.97
C LYS A 8 1.53 1.83 -9.26
N TYR A 9 0.30 1.68 -9.74
CA TYR A 9 -0.89 2.23 -9.08
C TYR A 9 -1.07 1.68 -7.66
N CYS A 10 -0.84 0.39 -7.45
CA CYS A 10 -0.93 -0.24 -6.14
C CYS A 10 0.11 0.32 -5.16
N ILE A 11 1.34 0.56 -5.63
CA ILE A 11 2.39 1.25 -4.85
C ILE A 11 1.99 2.69 -4.51
N ASP A 12 1.37 3.40 -5.43
CA ASP A 12 0.93 4.79 -5.20
C ASP A 12 -0.18 4.85 -4.15
N ILE A 13 -1.17 3.95 -4.23
CA ILE A 13 -2.21 3.78 -3.21
C ILE A 13 -1.59 3.46 -1.86
N SER A 14 -0.57 2.60 -1.79
CA SER A 14 0.09 2.29 -0.53
C SER A 14 0.73 3.53 0.13
N LYS A 15 1.31 4.45 -0.65
CA LYS A 15 1.82 5.73 -0.11
C LYS A 15 0.68 6.63 0.37
N LEU A 16 -0.44 6.64 -0.34
CA LEU A 16 -1.63 7.40 0.01
C LEU A 16 -2.23 6.91 1.34
N VAL A 17 -2.32 5.59 1.53
CA VAL A 17 -2.74 4.97 2.80
C VAL A 17 -1.76 5.30 3.92
N PHE A 18 -0.44 5.22 3.68
CA PHE A 18 0.55 5.60 4.68
C PHE A 18 0.40 7.05 5.14
N GLY A 19 0.22 7.98 4.20
CA GLY A 19 -0.08 9.38 4.51
C GLY A 19 -1.37 9.55 5.31
N GLY A 20 -2.42 8.80 4.97
CA GLY A 20 -3.70 8.80 5.69
C GLY A 20 -3.59 8.29 7.13
N VAL A 21 -2.83 7.23 7.37
CA VAL A 21 -2.58 6.67 8.72
C VAL A 21 -1.83 7.67 9.59
N VAL A 22 -0.78 8.29 9.04
CA VAL A 22 -0.01 9.32 9.76
C VAL A 22 -0.92 10.52 10.07
N LEU A 23 -1.67 11.03 9.09
CA LEU A 23 -2.58 12.16 9.26
C LEU A 23 -3.67 11.88 10.32
N ALA A 24 -4.29 10.70 10.26
CA ALA A 24 -5.28 10.25 11.24
C ALA A 24 -4.67 10.10 12.64
N GLY A 25 -3.39 9.75 12.76
CA GLY A 25 -2.68 9.67 14.03
C GLY A 25 -2.40 11.01 14.71
N ILE A 26 -2.33 12.10 13.93
CA ILE A 26 -2.13 13.48 14.45
C ILE A 26 -3.48 14.17 14.73
N MET A 27 -4.57 13.69 14.15
CA MET A 27 -5.91 14.14 14.50
C MET A 27 -6.24 13.73 15.94
N LYS A 28 -6.85 14.65 16.71
CA LYS A 28 -7.42 14.40 18.04
C LYS A 28 -8.74 13.64 17.92
N LEU A 29 -8.69 12.48 17.29
CA LEU A 29 -9.81 11.55 17.27
C LEU A 29 -9.65 10.60 18.46
N ASP A 30 -10.75 10.25 19.12
CA ASP A 30 -10.79 9.33 20.27
C ASP A 30 -10.57 7.87 19.84
N VAL A 31 -9.53 7.65 19.03
CA VAL A 31 -9.21 6.36 18.43
C VAL A 31 -7.88 5.91 19.02
N ASN A 32 -7.81 4.63 19.39
CA ASN A 32 -6.61 4.08 19.98
C ASN A 32 -5.45 4.13 18.97
N ARG A 33 -4.47 5.01 19.22
CA ARG A 33 -3.35 5.26 18.30
C ARG A 33 -2.54 4.01 17.99
N ALA A 34 -2.42 3.11 18.97
CA ALA A 34 -1.76 1.82 18.80
C ALA A 34 -2.48 0.92 17.77
N LEU A 35 -3.82 0.89 17.79
CA LEU A 35 -4.59 0.16 16.79
C LEU A 35 -4.53 0.85 15.44
N LEU A 36 -4.61 2.19 15.41
CA LEU A 36 -4.57 2.96 14.18
C LEU A 36 -3.26 2.77 13.42
N PHE A 37 -2.13 2.87 14.12
CA PHE A 37 -0.82 2.58 13.53
C PHE A 37 -0.64 1.09 13.24
N GLY A 38 -1.08 0.19 14.13
CA GLY A 38 -0.96 -1.25 13.92
C GLY A 38 -1.67 -1.72 12.64
N LEU A 39 -2.99 -1.48 12.55
CA LEU A 39 -3.79 -1.81 11.36
C LEU A 39 -3.30 -1.06 10.13
N GLY A 40 -2.98 0.23 10.28
CA GLY A 40 -2.47 1.06 9.19
C GLY A 40 -1.19 0.50 8.58
N THR A 41 -0.20 0.14 9.41
CA THR A 41 1.06 -0.44 8.97
C THR A 41 0.87 -1.82 8.33
N VAL A 42 -0.01 -2.67 8.87
CA VAL A 42 -0.33 -3.98 8.28
C VAL A 42 -0.94 -3.82 6.88
N VAL A 43 -1.91 -2.92 6.72
CA VAL A 43 -2.56 -2.65 5.42
C VAL A 43 -1.55 -2.09 4.40
N VAL A 44 -0.67 -1.18 4.82
CA VAL A 44 0.39 -0.63 3.96
C VAL A 44 1.32 -1.75 3.50
N LEU A 45 1.80 -2.60 4.41
CA LEU A 45 2.69 -3.73 4.06
C LEU A 45 2.03 -4.69 3.08
N LEU A 46 0.76 -5.05 3.31
CA LEU A 46 -0.01 -5.90 2.40
C LEU A 46 -0.13 -5.27 1.01
N THR A 47 -0.47 -3.99 0.94
CA THR A 47 -0.65 -3.28 -0.34
C THR A 47 0.67 -3.13 -1.11
N VAL A 48 1.78 -2.80 -0.42
CA VAL A 48 3.12 -2.80 -1.05
C VAL A 48 3.46 -4.18 -1.58
N SER A 49 3.26 -5.23 -0.78
CA SER A 49 3.61 -6.59 -1.18
C SER A 49 2.81 -7.05 -2.40
N ALA A 50 1.50 -6.77 -2.43
CA ALA A 50 0.64 -7.06 -3.58
C ALA A 50 1.07 -6.27 -4.83
N GLY A 51 1.39 -4.98 -4.67
CA GLY A 51 1.90 -4.15 -5.77
C GLY A 51 3.23 -4.67 -6.32
N LEU A 52 4.15 -5.09 -5.46
CA LEU A 52 5.45 -5.63 -5.86
C LEU A 52 5.31 -6.96 -6.60
N ILE A 53 4.47 -7.88 -6.09
CA ILE A 53 4.15 -9.15 -6.74
C ILE A 53 3.52 -8.90 -8.11
N CYS A 54 2.62 -7.91 -8.21
CA CYS A 54 1.98 -7.53 -9.48
C CYS A 54 2.99 -7.04 -10.52
N ILE A 55 3.96 -6.21 -10.12
CA ILE A 55 5.07 -5.77 -10.99
C ILE A 55 5.95 -6.94 -11.40
N LEU A 56 6.32 -7.83 -10.46
CA LEU A 56 7.16 -8.99 -10.75
C LEU A 56 6.48 -9.95 -11.74
N LEU A 57 5.19 -10.22 -11.55
CA LEU A 57 4.40 -11.05 -12.46
C LEU A 57 4.29 -10.39 -13.85
N ALA A 58 4.10 -9.07 -13.88
CA ALA A 58 4.07 -8.30 -15.13
C ALA A 58 5.39 -8.40 -15.90
N ASN A 59 6.51 -8.39 -15.18
CA ASN A 59 7.84 -8.50 -15.76
C ASN A 59 8.12 -9.92 -16.27
N SER A 60 7.74 -10.95 -15.50
CA SER A 60 7.86 -12.35 -15.91
C SER A 60 7.01 -12.71 -17.14
N ASN A 61 5.87 -12.04 -17.33
CA ASN A 61 5.01 -12.25 -18.49
C ASN A 61 5.48 -11.52 -19.77
N ASN A 62 6.51 -10.68 -19.71
CA ASN A 62 7.13 -10.06 -20.91
C ASN A 62 8.26 -10.91 -21.50
N GLU A 63 8.72 -11.97 -20.81
CA GLU A 63 9.77 -12.88 -21.30
C GLU A 63 9.23 -14.10 -22.07
N LYS A 64 7.92 -14.16 -22.36
CA LYS A 64 7.31 -15.19 -23.23
C LYS A 64 6.77 -14.60 -24.51
#